data_AF-A0A8R1DNA7-F1
#
_entry.id   AF-A0A8R1DNA7-F1
#
_cell.length_a   1.000
_cell.length_b   1.000
_cell.length_c   1.000
_cell.angle_alpha   90.00
_cell.angle_beta   90.00
_cell.angle_gamma   90.00
#
_symmetry.space_group_name_H-M   'P 1'
#
loop_
_entity.id
_entity.type
_entity.pdbx_description
1 polymer ?
#
loop_
_entity_poly.entity_id
_entity_poly.type
_entity_poly.pdbx_seq_one_letter_code
_entity_poly.pdbx_strand_id
1 'polypeptide(L)'
;MFWCCCWPIGKCAKVLACFDTLVVGIFAYKSFGVLMDTLNNLHWTTVISFLFFTSFLICHILGTVFIVLAAQKKIARYCLPRLVLIAGLTVCSLVALIFMVTYFAGSAKTVNTFLFRVYEYFFGVALTETDKLELKHELRYYGVAFFLLAALFFIYNVFELWLTIKFKQTLNEFEPVPTEPSAPQLSHNPAYAEPPLKSYPNMA
;
A
#
# COMPACT_ATOMS: atom_id res chain seq x y z
N MET A 1 -15.72 11.95 -1.69
CA MET A 1 -15.86 13.07 -0.72
C MET A 1 -17.19 12.99 0.04
N PHE A 2 -17.52 11.87 0.72
CA PHE A 2 -18.84 11.74 1.36
C PHE A 2 -18.90 11.02 2.73
N TRP A 3 -17.81 10.49 3.29
CA TRP A 3 -17.89 9.72 4.57
C TRP A 3 -16.84 10.11 5.64
N CYS A 4 -15.99 11.11 5.41
CA CYS A 4 -14.92 11.50 6.35
C CYS A 4 -15.11 12.86 7.05
N CYS A 5 -16.22 13.57 6.84
CA CYS A 5 -16.39 14.91 7.43
C CYS A 5 -16.65 14.90 8.94
N CYS A 6 -17.04 13.76 9.54
CA CYS A 6 -17.41 13.69 10.96
C CYS A 6 -16.44 12.86 11.82
N TRP A 7 -15.44 12.21 11.22
CA TRP A 7 -14.51 11.35 11.97
C TRP A 7 -13.15 12.05 12.07
N PRO A 8 -12.50 12.16 13.26
CA PRO A 8 -11.13 12.64 13.37
C PRO A 8 -10.21 11.96 12.35
N ILE A 9 -9.53 12.78 11.56
CA ILE A 9 -8.70 12.41 10.40
C ILE A 9 -7.73 11.25 10.73
N GLY A 10 -7.13 11.27 11.93
CA GLY A 10 -6.24 10.21 12.38
C GLY A 10 -6.91 8.85 12.64
N LYS A 11 -8.21 8.80 12.98
CA LYS A 11 -8.95 7.53 13.08
C LYS A 11 -9.23 6.97 11.69
N CYS A 12 -9.63 7.81 10.72
CA CYS A 12 -9.83 7.40 9.34
C CYS A 12 -8.56 6.83 8.70
N ALA A 13 -7.43 7.53 8.82
CA ALA A 13 -6.15 7.06 8.26
C ALA A 13 -5.74 5.69 8.81
N LYS A 14 -5.99 5.42 10.10
CA LYS A 14 -5.72 4.12 10.72
C LYS A 14 -6.65 3.01 10.21
N VAL A 15 -7.94 3.30 10.08
CA VAL A 15 -8.93 2.33 9.59
C VAL A 15 -8.65 1.96 8.13
N LEU A 16 -8.35 2.94 7.28
CA LEU A 16 -7.98 2.68 5.88
C LEU A 16 -6.69 1.86 5.79
N ALA A 17 -5.66 2.19 6.58
CA ALA A 17 -4.42 1.41 6.59
C ALA A 17 -4.62 -0.05 7.04
N CYS A 18 -5.48 -0.26 8.05
CA CYS A 18 -5.86 -1.59 8.49
C CYS A 18 -6.64 -2.35 7.42
N PHE A 19 -7.61 -1.69 6.77
CA PHE A 19 -8.40 -2.26 5.68
C PHE A 19 -7.51 -2.72 4.52
N ASP A 20 -6.57 -1.89 4.09
CA ASP A 20 -5.62 -2.25 3.04
C ASP A 20 -4.77 -3.46 3.41
N THR A 21 -4.28 -3.51 4.65
CA THR A 21 -3.46 -4.63 5.13
C THR A 21 -4.28 -5.91 5.16
N LEU A 22 -5.57 -5.83 5.51
CA LEU A 22 -6.49 -6.95 5.49
C LEU A 22 -6.70 -7.45 4.05
N VAL A 23 -7.00 -6.56 3.11
CA VAL A 23 -7.19 -6.91 1.69
C VAL A 23 -5.94 -7.60 1.14
N VAL A 24 -4.76 -7.03 1.34
CA VAL A 24 -3.49 -7.63 0.91
C VAL A 24 -3.21 -8.95 1.63
N GLY A 25 -3.58 -9.07 2.90
CA GLY A 25 -3.49 -10.31 3.67
C GLY A 25 -4.33 -11.45 3.08
N ILE A 26 -5.55 -11.17 2.64
CA ILE A 26 -6.40 -12.15 1.94
C ILE A 26 -5.72 -12.62 0.65
N PHE A 27 -5.17 -11.69 -0.14
CA PHE A 27 -4.46 -12.05 -1.37
C PHE A 27 -3.20 -12.90 -1.11
N ALA A 28 -2.41 -12.55 -0.09
CA ALA A 28 -1.24 -13.33 0.30
C ALA A 28 -1.63 -14.74 0.78
N TYR A 29 -2.71 -14.86 1.57
CA TYR A 29 -3.24 -16.16 2.00
C TYR A 29 -3.70 -17.03 0.83
N LYS A 30 -4.43 -16.44 -0.12
CA LYS A 30 -4.84 -17.14 -1.34
C LYS A 30 -3.64 -17.57 -2.20
N SER A 31 -2.65 -16.69 -2.35
CA SER A 31 -1.41 -17.02 -3.07
C SER A 31 -0.64 -18.15 -2.40
N PHE A 32 -0.64 -18.22 -1.06
CA PHE A 32 -0.06 -19.33 -0.32
C PHE A 32 -0.82 -20.64 -0.57
N GLY A 33 -2.15 -20.60 -0.58
CA GLY A 33 -2.97 -21.77 -0.93
C GLY A 33 -2.63 -22.33 -2.31
N VAL A 34 -2.54 -21.46 -3.32
CA VAL A 34 -2.14 -21.87 -4.69
C VAL A 34 -0.73 -22.46 -4.69
N LEU A 35 0.21 -21.89 -3.93
CA LEU A 35 1.56 -22.46 -3.82
C LEU A 35 1.53 -23.87 -3.25
N MET A 36 0.77 -24.09 -2.17
CA MET A 36 0.63 -25.41 -1.54
C MET A 36 -0.01 -26.43 -2.46
N ASP A 37 -1.06 -26.05 -3.18
CA ASP A 37 -1.74 -26.93 -4.13
C ASP A 37 -0.85 -27.31 -5.32
N THR A 38 0.08 -26.43 -5.70
CA THR A 38 0.96 -26.62 -6.86
C THR A 38 2.35 -27.16 -6.49
N LEU A 39 2.56 -27.62 -5.25
CA LEU A 39 3.87 -28.11 -4.78
C LEU A 39 4.42 -29.27 -5.62
N ASN A 40 3.54 -30.14 -6.13
CA ASN A 40 3.94 -31.31 -6.92
C ASN A 40 4.35 -30.96 -8.36
N ASN A 41 3.86 -29.84 -8.92
CA ASN A 41 4.14 -29.39 -10.29
C ASN A 41 4.51 -27.90 -10.29
N LEU A 42 5.63 -27.58 -9.65
CA LEU A 42 6.00 -26.21 -9.33
C LEU A 42 6.26 -25.37 -10.59
N HIS A 43 5.37 -24.41 -10.87
CA HIS A 43 5.61 -23.37 -11.86
C HIS A 43 6.32 -22.16 -11.24
N TRP A 44 7.38 -21.66 -11.89
CA TRP A 44 8.13 -20.48 -11.46
C TRP A 44 7.26 -19.23 -11.32
N THR A 45 6.21 -19.10 -12.13
CA THR A 45 5.24 -18.00 -12.06
C THR A 45 4.48 -17.98 -10.73
N THR A 46 4.14 -19.15 -10.17
CA THR A 46 3.48 -19.27 -8.86
C THR A 46 4.42 -18.85 -7.74
N VAL A 47 5.68 -19.26 -7.80
CA VAL A 47 6.71 -18.89 -6.82
C VAL A 47 6.95 -17.38 -6.81
N ILE A 48 7.11 -16.78 -7.99
CA ILE A 48 7.31 -15.33 -8.14
C ILE A 48 6.10 -14.56 -7.61
N SER A 49 4.88 -15.03 -7.93
CA SER A 49 3.64 -14.40 -7.46
C SER A 49 3.55 -14.44 -5.93
N PHE A 50 3.89 -15.57 -5.30
CA PHE A 50 3.92 -15.69 -3.84
C PHE A 50 4.94 -14.75 -3.19
N LEU A 51 6.17 -14.68 -3.71
CA LEU A 51 7.20 -13.76 -3.20
C LEU A 51 6.79 -12.30 -3.34
N PHE A 52 6.11 -11.95 -4.43
CA PHE A 52 5.55 -10.62 -4.63
C PHE A 52 4.48 -10.28 -3.59
N PHE A 53 3.46 -11.13 -3.42
CA PHE A 53 2.38 -10.86 -2.46
C PHE A 53 2.85 -10.86 -1.01
N THR A 54 3.82 -11.70 -0.64
CA THR A 54 4.40 -11.70 0.71
C THR A 54 5.23 -10.46 1.00
N SER A 55 6.07 -10.03 0.05
CA SER A 55 6.82 -8.77 0.17
C SER A 55 5.86 -7.58 0.30
N PHE A 56 4.80 -7.57 -0.50
CA PHE A 56 3.79 -6.52 -0.48
C PHE A 56 3.01 -6.49 0.85
N LEU A 57 2.68 -7.66 1.41
CA LEU A 57 2.08 -7.77 2.73
C LEU A 57 2.99 -7.17 3.82
N ILE A 58 4.28 -7.47 3.79
CA ILE A 58 5.25 -6.92 4.76
C ILE A 58 5.28 -5.38 4.66
N CYS A 59 5.33 -4.83 3.45
CA CYS A 59 5.28 -3.37 3.24
C CYS A 59 3.99 -2.74 3.81
N HIS A 60 2.84 -3.38 3.60
CA HIS A 60 1.56 -2.91 4.16
C HIS A 60 1.51 -2.98 5.68
N ILE A 61 2.00 -4.08 6.28
CA ILE A 61 2.09 -4.22 7.74
C ILE A 61 2.97 -3.11 8.32
N LEU A 62 4.17 -2.89 7.74
CA LEU A 62 5.06 -1.82 8.19
C LEU A 62 4.36 -0.45 8.08
N GLY A 63 3.76 -0.14 6.93
CA GLY A 63 3.01 1.10 6.73
C GLY A 63 1.91 1.31 7.77
N THR A 64 1.21 0.24 8.16
CA THR A 64 0.14 0.28 9.16
C THR A 64 0.68 0.44 10.59
N VAL A 65 1.77 -0.23 10.94
CA VAL A 65 2.42 -0.03 12.24
C VAL A 65 2.90 1.41 12.38
N PHE A 66 3.55 1.95 11.35
CA PHE A 66 4.05 3.32 11.35
C PHE A 66 2.94 4.38 11.45
N ILE A 67 1.78 4.19 10.80
CA ILE A 67 0.65 5.13 10.95
C ILE A 67 0.02 5.07 12.35
N VAL A 68 -0.01 3.89 12.98
CA VAL A 68 -0.47 3.72 14.37
C VAL A 68 0.50 4.41 15.33
N LEU A 69 1.80 4.23 15.13
CA LEU A 69 2.83 4.91 15.92
C LEU A 69 2.78 6.44 15.74
N ALA A 70 2.56 6.93 14.52
CA ALA A 70 2.38 8.35 14.24
C ALA A 70 1.21 8.93 15.05
N ALA A 71 0.10 8.20 15.16
CA ALA A 71 -1.06 8.61 15.95
C ALA A 71 -0.82 8.59 17.46
N GLN A 72 0.01 7.67 17.97
CA GLN A 72 0.31 7.58 19.40
C GLN A 72 1.38 8.58 19.83
N LYS A 73 2.47 8.71 19.07
CA LYS A 73 3.62 9.57 19.38
C LYS A 73 3.43 11.01 18.92
N LYS A 74 2.40 11.29 18.11
CA LYS A 74 2.10 12.60 17.51
C LYS A 74 3.25 13.19 16.68
N ILE A 75 4.10 12.35 16.07
CA ILE A 75 5.26 12.76 15.27
C ILE A 75 4.97 12.54 13.78
N ALA A 76 5.10 13.59 12.97
CA ALA A 76 4.79 13.59 11.54
C ALA A 76 5.70 12.65 10.70
N ARG A 77 6.94 12.41 11.13
CA ARG A 77 7.92 11.61 10.38
C ARG A 77 7.53 10.14 10.25
N TYR A 78 6.79 9.60 11.21
CA TYR A 78 6.28 8.23 11.14
C TYR A 78 5.19 8.03 10.07
N CYS A 79 4.63 9.11 9.49
CA CYS A 79 3.72 8.97 8.35
C CYS A 79 4.44 8.68 7.02
N LEU A 80 5.75 8.91 6.93
CA LEU A 80 6.49 8.81 5.66
C LEU A 80 6.46 7.43 5.01
N PRO A 81 6.68 6.30 5.72
CA PRO A 81 6.66 4.98 5.09
C PRO A 81 5.31 4.67 4.43
N ARG A 82 4.21 5.07 5.08
CA ARG A 82 2.85 4.91 4.54
C ARG A 82 2.62 5.81 3.32
N LEU A 83 3.07 7.07 3.37
CA LEU A 83 2.96 7.99 2.25
C LEU A 83 3.71 7.50 1.01
N VAL A 84 4.93 7.00 1.18
CA VAL A 84 5.72 6.45 0.07
C VAL A 84 5.04 5.22 -0.54
N LEU A 85 4.49 4.34 0.30
CA LEU A 85 3.77 3.15 -0.15
C LEU A 85 2.53 3.54 -0.99
N ILE A 86 1.67 4.42 -0.49
CA ILE A 86 0.46 4.86 -1.20
C ILE A 86 0.85 5.62 -2.48
N ALA A 87 1.86 6.48 -2.43
CA ALA A 87 2.35 7.20 -3.61
C ALA A 87 2.84 6.22 -4.70
N GLY A 88 3.60 5.19 -4.33
CA GLY A 88 3.99 4.12 -5.26
C GLY A 88 2.77 3.44 -5.91
N LEU A 89 1.74 3.12 -5.11
CA LEU A 89 0.51 2.51 -5.61
C LEU A 89 -0.30 3.43 -6.52
N THR A 90 -0.34 4.73 -6.23
CA THR A 90 -0.97 5.71 -7.14
C THR A 90 -0.29 5.75 -8.50
N VAL A 91 1.05 5.71 -8.54
CA VAL A 91 1.80 5.72 -9.80
C VAL A 91 1.60 4.42 -10.56
N CYS A 92 1.70 3.27 -9.89
CA CYS A 92 1.46 1.97 -10.52
C CYS A 92 0.03 1.85 -11.09
N SER A 93 -0.98 2.31 -10.36
CA SER A 93 -2.37 2.31 -10.83
C SER A 93 -2.61 3.30 -11.97
N LEU A 94 -1.93 4.46 -11.97
CA LEU A 94 -1.97 5.40 -13.10
C LEU A 94 -1.36 4.77 -14.37
N VAL A 95 -0.22 4.09 -14.26
CA VAL A 95 0.41 3.39 -15.39
C VAL A 95 -0.52 2.31 -15.93
N ALA A 96 -1.14 1.53 -15.05
CA ALA A 96 -2.13 0.51 -15.44
C ALA A 96 -3.32 1.15 -16.17
N LEU A 97 -3.83 2.29 -15.68
CA LEU A 97 -4.91 3.01 -16.35
C LEU A 97 -4.51 3.52 -17.74
N ILE A 98 -3.32 4.08 -17.90
CA ILE A 98 -2.82 4.53 -19.21
C ILE A 98 -2.74 3.34 -20.16
N PHE A 99 -2.21 2.19 -19.70
CA PHE A 99 -2.17 0.96 -20.49
C PHE A 99 -3.57 0.50 -20.92
N MET A 100 -4.56 0.55 -20.02
CA MET A 100 -5.93 0.16 -20.35
C MET A 100 -6.63 1.15 -21.28
N VAL A 101 -6.42 2.45 -21.12
CA VAL A 101 -6.94 3.47 -22.04
C VAL A 101 -6.37 3.27 -23.43
N THR A 102 -5.05 3.07 -23.55
CA THR A 102 -4.42 2.81 -24.85
C THR A 102 -4.93 1.52 -25.48
N TYR A 103 -5.13 0.46 -24.69
CA TYR A 103 -5.75 -0.79 -25.13
C TYR A 103 -7.10 -0.54 -25.80
N PHE A 104 -8.01 0.18 -25.14
CA PHE A 104 -9.34 0.47 -25.67
C PHE A 104 -9.37 1.56 -26.75
N ALA A 105 -8.40 2.46 -26.79
CA ALA A 105 -8.31 3.54 -27.78
C ALA A 105 -7.85 3.07 -29.18
N GLY A 106 -7.45 1.79 -29.32
CA GLY A 106 -7.18 1.20 -30.64
C GLY A 106 -5.98 0.25 -30.69
N SER A 107 -5.19 0.13 -29.61
CA SER A 107 -4.04 -0.78 -29.59
C SER A 107 -4.39 -2.23 -29.20
N ALA A 108 -5.67 -2.53 -28.95
CA ALA A 108 -6.14 -3.85 -28.52
C ALA A 108 -5.62 -5.00 -29.39
N LYS A 109 -5.58 -4.84 -30.72
CA LYS A 109 -5.08 -5.88 -31.62
C LYS A 109 -3.60 -6.20 -31.35
N THR A 110 -2.76 -5.17 -31.19
CA THR A 110 -1.32 -5.30 -30.91
C THR A 110 -1.09 -5.90 -29.52
N VAL A 111 -1.82 -5.43 -28.51
CA VAL A 111 -1.71 -5.93 -27.14
C VAL A 111 -2.14 -7.39 -27.04
N ASN A 112 -3.24 -7.78 -27.71
CA ASN A 112 -3.70 -9.16 -27.71
C ASN A 112 -2.70 -10.09 -28.39
N THR A 113 -2.11 -9.67 -29.52
CA THR A 113 -1.04 -10.44 -30.17
C THR A 113 0.21 -10.56 -29.28
N PHE A 114 0.57 -9.52 -28.54
CA PHE A 114 1.66 -9.58 -27.58
C PHE A 114 1.36 -10.56 -26.43
N LEU A 115 0.16 -10.48 -25.83
CA LEU A 115 -0.27 -11.37 -24.76
C LEU A 115 -0.28 -12.84 -25.20
N PHE A 116 -0.74 -13.13 -26.42
CA PHE A 116 -0.69 -14.49 -26.95
C PHE A 116 0.73 -14.99 -27.16
N ARG A 117 1.65 -14.18 -27.67
CA ARG A 117 3.06 -14.57 -27.81
C ARG A 117 3.72 -14.85 -26.46
N VAL A 118 3.42 -14.03 -25.46
CA VAL A 118 3.92 -14.23 -24.08
C VAL A 118 3.35 -15.53 -23.52
N TYR A 119 2.06 -15.79 -23.70
CA TYR A 119 1.43 -17.04 -23.29
C TYR A 119 2.06 -18.26 -23.97
N GLU A 120 2.19 -18.24 -25.29
CA GLU A 120 2.81 -19.33 -26.07
C GLU A 120 4.27 -19.57 -25.63
N TYR A 121 5.02 -18.51 -25.32
CA TYR A 121 6.38 -18.61 -24.81
C TYR A 121 6.45 -19.24 -23.42
N PHE A 122 5.58 -18.83 -22.48
CA PHE A 122 5.61 -19.33 -21.10
C PHE A 122 5.03 -20.74 -20.94
N PHE A 123 4.02 -21.09 -21.73
CA PHE A 123 3.32 -22.37 -21.61
C PHE A 123 3.72 -23.39 -22.67
N GLY A 124 4.45 -22.98 -23.72
CA GLY A 124 4.90 -23.88 -24.78
C GLY A 124 3.77 -24.49 -25.62
N VAL A 125 2.55 -23.96 -25.48
CA VAL A 125 1.35 -24.41 -26.21
C VAL A 125 1.01 -23.38 -27.27
N ALA A 126 1.01 -23.78 -28.53
CA ALA A 126 0.54 -22.95 -29.63
C ALA A 126 -0.99 -22.85 -29.60
N LEU A 127 -1.53 -21.63 -29.55
CA LEU A 127 -2.98 -21.42 -29.59
C LEU A 127 -3.50 -21.63 -31.01
N THR A 128 -4.60 -22.37 -31.17
CA THR A 128 -5.27 -22.47 -32.45
C THR A 128 -6.00 -21.17 -32.80
N GLU A 129 -6.28 -20.92 -34.08
CA GLU A 129 -6.91 -19.66 -34.52
C GLU A 129 -8.35 -19.50 -33.99
N THR A 130 -9.05 -20.60 -33.70
CA THR A 130 -10.35 -20.60 -33.02
C THR A 130 -10.22 -20.15 -31.57
N ASP A 131 -9.24 -20.68 -30.83
CA ASP A 131 -9.00 -20.30 -29.43
C ASP A 131 -8.61 -18.83 -29.30
N LYS A 132 -7.81 -18.31 -30.24
CA LYS A 132 -7.42 -16.89 -30.28
C LYS A 132 -8.62 -15.96 -30.50
N LEU A 133 -9.67 -16.43 -31.18
CA LEU A 133 -10.84 -15.62 -31.48
C LEU A 133 -11.79 -15.56 -30.27
N GLU A 134 -11.95 -16.68 -29.58
CA GLU A 134 -12.66 -16.76 -28.30
C GLU A 134 -11.95 -15.97 -27.19
N LEU A 135 -10.63 -16.17 -27.01
CA LEU A 135 -9.84 -15.42 -26.03
C LEU A 135 -9.89 -13.91 -26.25
N LYS A 136 -9.95 -13.43 -27.50
CA LYS A 136 -10.06 -11.98 -27.78
C LYS A 136 -11.35 -11.40 -27.20
N HIS A 137 -12.46 -12.12 -27.30
CA HIS A 137 -13.74 -11.67 -26.80
C HIS A 137 -13.75 -11.65 -25.27
N GLU A 138 -13.27 -12.74 -24.65
CA GLU A 138 -13.15 -12.82 -23.18
C GLU A 138 -12.20 -11.77 -22.62
N LEU A 139 -11.02 -11.60 -23.24
CA LEU A 139 -10.00 -10.64 -22.82
C LEU A 139 -10.51 -9.19 -22.91
N ARG A 140 -11.41 -8.90 -23.85
CA ARG A 140 -12.08 -7.59 -23.91
C ARG A 140 -13.01 -7.40 -22.71
N TYR A 141 -13.79 -8.41 -22.34
CA TYR A 141 -14.68 -8.34 -21.17
C TYR A 141 -13.88 -8.20 -19.86
N TYR A 142 -12.87 -9.05 -19.66
CA TYR A 142 -11.96 -8.94 -18.53
C TYR A 142 -11.21 -7.61 -18.50
N GLY A 143 -10.83 -7.09 -19.67
CA GLY A 143 -10.22 -5.77 -19.79
C GLY A 143 -11.14 -4.65 -19.31
N VAL A 144 -12.44 -4.70 -19.62
CA VAL A 144 -13.39 -3.66 -19.16
C VAL A 144 -13.55 -3.73 -17.64
N ALA A 145 -13.71 -4.94 -17.09
CA ALA A 145 -13.80 -5.14 -15.64
C ALA A 145 -12.53 -4.66 -14.93
N PHE A 146 -11.35 -4.99 -15.48
CA PHE A 146 -10.07 -4.55 -14.95
C PHE A 146 -9.88 -3.04 -15.03
N PHE A 147 -10.32 -2.40 -16.11
CA PHE A 147 -10.28 -0.94 -16.24
C PHE A 147 -11.12 -0.24 -15.17
N LEU A 148 -12.36 -0.70 -14.94
CA LEU A 148 -13.22 -0.15 -13.89
C LEU A 148 -12.61 -0.35 -12.51
N LEU A 149 -12.05 -1.53 -12.24
CA LEU A 149 -11.39 -1.82 -10.97
C LEU A 149 -10.14 -0.95 -10.76
N ALA A 150 -9.31 -0.79 -11.80
CA ALA A 150 -8.12 0.07 -11.77
C ALA A 150 -8.49 1.54 -11.55
N ALA A 151 -9.59 2.02 -12.17
CA ALA A 151 -10.07 3.38 -12.01
C ALA A 151 -10.55 3.65 -10.57
N LEU A 152 -11.36 2.73 -10.03
CA LEU A 152 -11.80 2.79 -8.63
C LEU A 152 -10.62 2.73 -7.66
N PHE A 153 -9.66 1.84 -7.92
CA PHE A 153 -8.46 1.71 -7.10
C PHE A 153 -7.60 2.98 -7.16
N PHE A 154 -7.43 3.61 -8.33
CA PHE A 154 -6.72 4.88 -8.46
C PHE A 154 -7.39 5.99 -7.64
N ILE A 155 -8.72 6.15 -7.77
CA ILE A 155 -9.48 7.13 -7.00
C ILE A 155 -9.34 6.88 -5.49
N TYR A 156 -9.40 5.61 -5.08
CA TYR A 156 -9.18 5.20 -3.69
C TYR A 156 -7.78 5.61 -3.19
N ASN A 157 -6.72 5.30 -3.94
CA ASN A 157 -5.35 5.65 -3.54
C ASN A 157 -5.14 7.17 -3.48
N VAL A 158 -5.71 7.94 -4.41
CA VAL A 158 -5.64 9.42 -4.38
C VAL A 158 -6.34 9.97 -3.13
N PHE A 159 -7.51 9.42 -2.80
CA PHE A 159 -8.24 9.80 -1.59
C PHE A 159 -7.44 9.48 -0.32
N GLU A 160 -6.83 8.30 -0.26
CA GLU A 160 -6.03 7.89 0.89
C GLU A 160 -4.74 8.71 1.02
N LEU A 161 -4.08 9.01 -0.10
CA LEU A 161 -2.89 9.86 -0.13
C LEU A 161 -3.23 11.24 0.43
N TRP A 162 -4.33 11.84 -0.03
CA TRP A 162 -4.79 13.14 0.45
C TRP A 162 -5.10 13.11 1.95
N LEU A 163 -5.81 12.09 2.44
CA LEU A 163 -6.10 11.93 3.87
C LEU A 163 -4.82 11.77 4.71
N THR A 164 -3.86 11.00 4.22
CA THR A 164 -2.61 10.73 4.96
C THR A 164 -1.73 11.97 4.99
N ILE A 165 -1.70 12.78 3.92
CA ILE A 165 -1.04 14.09 3.91
C ILE A 165 -1.71 15.04 4.90
N LYS A 166 -3.05 15.11 4.90
CA LYS A 166 -3.81 15.92 5.85
C LYS A 166 -3.55 15.47 7.29
N PHE A 167 -3.50 14.17 7.55
CA PHE A 167 -3.14 13.64 8.85
C PHE A 167 -1.71 14.07 9.26
N LYS A 168 -0.73 13.94 8.37
CA LYS A 168 0.64 14.39 8.63
C LYS A 168 0.70 15.87 9.04
N GLN A 169 -0.08 16.74 8.37
CA GLN A 169 -0.16 18.18 8.68
C GLN A 169 -0.76 18.48 10.07
N THR A 170 -1.53 17.55 10.64
CA THR A 170 -2.09 17.70 12.00
C THR A 170 -1.15 17.22 13.12
N LEU A 171 0.02 16.67 12.77
CA LEU A 171 1.00 16.14 13.72
C LEU A 171 2.15 17.13 13.94
N ASN A 172 2.82 16.99 15.07
CA ASN A 172 3.98 17.83 15.39
C ASN A 172 5.16 17.47 14.48
N GLU A 173 5.84 18.50 14.00
CA GLU A 173 7.11 18.34 13.30
C GLU A 173 8.18 17.87 14.29
N PHE A 174 9.06 16.98 13.85
CA PHE A 174 10.10 16.43 14.74
C PHE A 174 11.18 17.48 14.93
N GLU A 175 11.30 18.04 16.13
CA GLU A 175 12.47 18.87 16.48
C GLU A 175 13.69 17.95 16.62
N PRO A 176 14.73 18.10 15.78
CA PRO A 176 15.96 17.34 15.94
C PRO A 176 16.63 17.73 17.25
N VAL A 177 17.08 16.73 18.02
CA VAL A 177 17.90 16.96 19.22
C VAL A 177 19.17 17.70 18.78
N PRO A 178 19.51 18.86 19.37
CA PRO A 178 20.70 19.61 19.00
C PRO A 178 21.95 18.73 19.14
N THR A 179 22.69 18.55 18.05
CA THR A 179 23.94 17.77 17.98
C THR A 179 25.20 18.62 18.22
N GLU A 180 25.06 19.82 18.78
CA GLU A 180 26.23 20.61 19.18
C GLU A 180 26.76 20.13 20.53
N PRO A 181 28.07 19.84 20.67
CA PRO A 181 28.67 19.43 21.94
C PRO A 181 28.71 20.57 22.99
N SER A 182 28.07 21.72 22.71
CA SER A 182 28.02 22.90 23.57
C SER A 182 26.65 23.56 23.64
N ALA A 183 25.57 22.88 23.21
CA ALA A 183 24.22 23.41 23.42
C ALA A 183 23.85 23.26 24.90
N PRO A 184 23.43 24.33 25.60
CA PRO A 184 22.92 24.22 26.96
C PRO A 184 21.75 23.23 26.97
N GLN A 185 21.77 22.27 27.91
CA GLN A 185 20.70 21.29 28.08
C GLN A 185 19.37 22.03 28.14
N LEU A 186 18.49 21.79 27.16
CA LEU A 186 17.13 22.32 27.20
C LEU A 186 16.44 21.74 28.43
N SER A 187 16.29 22.59 29.44
CA SER A 187 15.42 22.31 30.56
C SER A 187 13.96 22.38 30.11
N HIS A 188 13.17 21.46 30.64
CA HIS A 188 11.73 21.59 30.87
C HIS A 188 10.77 21.13 29.74
N ASN A 189 10.57 19.81 29.67
CA ASN A 189 9.30 19.26 29.22
C ASN A 189 8.31 19.29 30.43
N PRO A 190 7.25 20.12 30.40
CA PRO A 190 6.32 20.26 31.53
C PRO A 190 5.46 18.99 31.79
N ALA A 191 5.48 18.00 30.89
CA ALA A 191 4.75 16.74 31.07
C ALA A 191 5.44 15.71 31.99
N TYR A 192 6.67 15.98 32.43
CA TYR A 192 7.46 15.06 33.27
C TYR A 192 7.83 15.65 34.66
N ALA A 193 7.20 16.75 35.07
CA ALA A 193 7.65 17.57 36.20
C ALA A 193 7.11 17.15 37.60
N GLU A 194 6.74 15.89 37.82
CA GLU A 194 6.44 15.43 39.19
C GLU A 194 7.15 14.10 39.51
N PRO A 195 8.29 14.15 40.21
CA PRO A 195 8.74 13.02 41.01
C PRO A 195 8.06 13.05 42.39
N PRO A 196 7.77 11.88 43.01
CA PRO A 196 7.07 11.82 44.28
C PRO A 196 7.94 12.44 45.40
N LEU A 197 7.39 13.38 46.15
CA LEU A 197 8.02 14.01 47.31
C LEU A 197 8.42 12.95 48.35
N LYS A 198 9.73 12.70 48.49
CA LYS A 198 10.29 12.09 49.71
C LYS A 198 10.77 13.20 50.62
N SER A 199 10.01 13.47 51.69
CA SER A 199 10.47 14.31 52.79
C SER A 199 11.44 13.51 53.66
N TYR A 200 12.61 14.08 53.97
CA TYR A 200 13.38 13.65 55.14
C TYR A 200 13.37 14.79 56.17
N PRO A 201 13.04 14.49 57.44
CA PRO A 201 12.99 15.51 58.49
C PRO A 201 14.41 15.89 58.93
N ASN A 202 14.62 17.19 59.14
CA ASN A 202 15.87 17.80 59.58
C ASN A 202 16.33 17.22 60.92
N MET A 203 17.60 16.82 61.01
CA MET A 203 18.29 16.67 62.29
C MET A 203 19.22 17.88 62.46
N ALA A 204 18.89 18.70 63.47
CA ALA A 204 19.76 19.70 64.07
C ALA A 204 20.77 19.04 65.01
#